data_AF-A0A352LM63-F1
#
_entry.id   AF-A0A352LM63-F1
#
_cell.length_a   1.000
_cell.length_b   1.000
_cell.length_c   1.000
_cell.angle_alpha   90.00
_cell.angle_beta   90.00
_cell.angle_gamma   90.00
#
_symmetry.space_group_name_H-M   'P 1'
#
loop_
_entity.id
_entity.type
_entity.pdbx_description
1 polymer ?
#
loop_
_entity_poly.entity_id
_entity_poly.type
_entity_poly.pdbx_seq_one_letter_code
_entity_poly.pdbx_strand_id
1 'polypeptide(L)'
;MRLALFSFLATVLSALPLVQAASQSAPEQSAPAPVLGQELVTPAKEEMLSAPTPFAYPAGALSAHPTFQVSPATPAKLGDTLVVFEHSLLLDVALIAKAPVHNDEEGGGPRQWICVQAMHEKEPVRLWFISSSAGRVTEAQMEAGSFGARQQFCGNLPSYFSPVSLSMISIGDYVGNVEHNIGPASLKDDGWSYWVSRRNYDFDGKKLTEYVWVGARTGEKGRIDRVFSSQFTQ
;
A
#
# COMPACT_ATOMS: atom_id res chain seq x y z
N MET A 1 -22.41 -60.09 -19.11
CA MET A 1 -23.69 -60.05 -18.36
C MET A 1 -23.85 -58.61 -17.88
N ARG A 2 -24.56 -57.66 -18.51
CA ARG A 2 -25.66 -57.57 -19.52
C ARG A 2 -25.15 -56.72 -20.73
N LEU A 3 -25.30 -57.07 -22.02
CA LEU A 3 -26.44 -56.86 -22.95
C LEU A 3 -27.20 -55.53 -22.72
N ALA A 4 -27.55 -54.67 -23.69
CA ALA A 4 -27.51 -54.70 -25.15
C ALA A 4 -27.83 -53.30 -25.73
N LEU A 5 -27.27 -53.01 -26.92
CA LEU A 5 -27.83 -52.38 -28.15
C LEU A 5 -29.03 -51.37 -28.07
N PHE A 6 -29.17 -50.34 -28.91
CA PHE A 6 -29.15 -50.31 -30.38
C PHE A 6 -29.08 -48.85 -30.91
N SER A 7 -28.53 -48.71 -32.13
CA SER A 7 -28.57 -47.54 -33.03
C SER A 7 -29.99 -47.12 -33.43
N PHE A 8 -30.16 -45.92 -34.01
CA PHE A 8 -30.59 -45.75 -35.42
C PHE A 8 -30.61 -44.27 -35.87
N LEU A 9 -30.16 -44.06 -37.11
CA LEU A 9 -30.24 -42.85 -37.93
C LEU A 9 -31.69 -42.45 -38.25
N ALA A 10 -31.93 -41.16 -38.54
CA ALA A 10 -32.74 -40.75 -39.69
C ALA A 10 -32.46 -39.29 -40.10
N THR A 11 -32.02 -39.13 -41.34
CA THR A 11 -32.00 -37.90 -42.16
C THR A 11 -33.37 -37.71 -42.84
N VAL A 12 -33.58 -36.55 -43.49
CA VAL A 12 -34.59 -36.18 -44.54
C VAL A 12 -35.53 -35.06 -44.04
N LEU A 13 -35.97 -34.04 -44.79
CA LEU A 13 -35.59 -33.31 -46.03
C LEU A 13 -36.75 -32.29 -46.21
N SER A 14 -36.46 -31.09 -46.72
CA SER A 14 -37.39 -30.22 -47.50
C SER A 14 -38.59 -29.52 -46.83
N ALA A 15 -38.68 -28.19 -46.99
CA ALA A 15 -39.64 -27.55 -47.93
C ALA A 15 -39.68 -26.01 -47.77
N LEU A 16 -39.46 -25.29 -48.87
CA LEU A 16 -39.85 -23.89 -49.09
C LEU A 16 -41.32 -23.83 -49.54
N PRO A 17 -42.01 -22.67 -49.38
CA PRO A 17 -42.27 -21.87 -50.59
C PRO A 17 -42.20 -20.33 -50.43
N LEU A 18 -41.91 -19.69 -51.59
CA LEU A 18 -42.39 -18.42 -52.19
C LEU A 18 -43.66 -17.80 -51.55
N VAL A 19 -43.99 -16.49 -51.52
CA VAL A 19 -43.71 -15.24 -52.27
C VAL A 19 -44.41 -14.10 -51.47
N GLN A 20 -43.87 -12.87 -51.43
CA GLN A 20 -44.54 -11.65 -51.96
C GLN A 20 -43.64 -10.41 -51.82
N ALA A 21 -43.32 -9.82 -52.97
CA ALA A 21 -42.69 -8.52 -53.08
C ALA A 21 -43.76 -7.42 -52.93
N ALA A 22 -43.46 -6.40 -52.12
CA ALA A 22 -44.08 -5.08 -52.22
C ALA A 22 -43.00 -4.04 -51.99
N SER A 23 -42.62 -3.38 -53.08
CA SER A 23 -41.72 -2.25 -53.18
C SER A 23 -42.41 -0.96 -52.75
N GLN A 24 -41.88 -0.26 -51.74
CA GLN A 24 -42.14 1.17 -51.54
C GLN A 24 -40.83 1.88 -51.13
N SER A 25 -40.32 2.67 -52.09
CA SER A 25 -39.62 3.95 -52.01
C SER A 25 -38.78 4.33 -50.77
N ALA A 26 -37.51 4.64 -51.06
CA ALA A 26 -36.44 5.18 -50.20
C ALA A 26 -36.79 6.50 -49.44
N PRO A 27 -35.95 6.92 -48.48
CA PRO A 27 -34.81 7.75 -48.87
C PRO A 27 -33.46 7.38 -48.23
N GLU A 28 -32.43 7.43 -49.05
CA GLU A 28 -31.07 7.94 -48.76
C GLU A 28 -30.51 7.72 -47.34
N GLN A 29 -29.91 6.53 -47.11
CA GLN A 29 -28.99 6.33 -46.00
C GLN A 29 -27.69 7.11 -46.28
N SER A 30 -27.48 8.20 -45.52
CA SER A 30 -26.14 8.77 -45.39
C SER A 30 -25.25 7.77 -44.65
N ALA A 31 -24.11 7.44 -45.26
CA ALA A 31 -23.08 6.67 -44.59
C ALA A 31 -22.44 7.54 -43.50
N PRO A 32 -22.36 7.11 -42.22
CA PRO A 32 -21.48 7.77 -41.29
C PRO A 32 -20.02 7.43 -41.63
N ALA A 33 -19.21 8.48 -41.72
CA ALA A 33 -17.76 8.47 -41.94
C ALA A 33 -17.01 7.58 -40.92
N PRO A 34 -15.80 7.09 -41.25
CA PRO A 34 -14.99 6.33 -40.32
C PRO A 34 -14.57 7.23 -39.16
N VAL A 35 -15.05 6.91 -37.95
CA VAL A 35 -14.61 7.59 -36.73
C VAL A 35 -13.18 7.12 -36.44
N LEU A 36 -12.22 7.97 -36.80
CA LEU A 36 -10.87 7.95 -36.27
C LEU A 36 -10.94 8.10 -34.74
N GLY A 37 -10.19 7.25 -34.02
CA GLY A 37 -9.91 7.45 -32.60
C GLY A 37 -10.80 6.66 -31.65
N GLN A 38 -10.81 5.33 -31.78
CA GLN A 38 -10.93 4.51 -30.57
C GLN A 38 -9.60 4.64 -29.81
N GLU A 39 -9.50 5.62 -28.92
CA GLU A 39 -8.55 5.52 -27.81
C GLU A 39 -8.89 4.23 -27.08
N LEU A 40 -7.94 3.29 -27.12
CA LEU A 40 -7.90 2.12 -26.26
C LEU A 40 -7.81 2.61 -24.82
N VAL A 41 -8.96 2.97 -24.23
CA VAL A 41 -9.06 3.05 -22.78
C VAL A 41 -8.89 1.62 -22.30
N THR A 42 -7.69 1.30 -21.82
CA THR A 42 -7.43 0.08 -21.06
C THR A 42 -7.43 0.49 -19.60
N PRO A 43 -8.56 0.45 -18.87
CA PRO A 43 -8.51 0.70 -17.44
C PRO A 43 -8.21 -0.63 -16.74
N ALA A 44 -7.20 -0.61 -15.87
CA ALA A 44 -7.24 -1.35 -14.61
C ALA A 44 -7.30 -2.90 -14.65
N LYS A 45 -6.57 -3.58 -15.54
CA LYS A 45 -6.35 -5.05 -15.40
C LYS A 45 -4.98 -5.44 -14.85
N GLU A 46 -4.00 -4.54 -14.92
CA GLU A 46 -2.61 -4.82 -14.56
C GLU A 46 -2.30 -4.52 -13.09
N GLU A 47 -3.12 -3.70 -12.42
CA GLU A 47 -2.99 -3.42 -10.98
C GLU A 47 -3.47 -4.56 -10.07
N MET A 48 -4.04 -5.62 -10.65
CA MET A 48 -4.76 -6.65 -9.90
C MET A 48 -3.88 -7.84 -9.45
N LEU A 49 -2.60 -7.90 -9.86
CA LEU A 49 -1.71 -9.04 -9.63
C LEU A 49 -0.33 -8.69 -9.06
N SER A 50 -0.15 -7.49 -8.50
CA SER A 50 1.11 -7.08 -7.88
C SER A 50 0.95 -6.77 -6.39
N ALA A 51 2.06 -6.94 -5.66
CA ALA A 51 2.13 -6.56 -4.26
C ALA A 51 1.76 -5.09 -4.08
N PRO A 52 0.95 -4.74 -3.05
CA PRO A 52 0.62 -3.36 -2.78
C PRO A 52 1.89 -2.60 -2.44
N THR A 53 2.17 -1.54 -3.19
CA THR A 53 3.34 -0.70 -2.98
C THR A 53 3.15 0.19 -1.76
N PRO A 54 4.23 0.63 -1.09
CA PRO A 54 4.15 1.68 -0.09
C PRO A 54 3.45 2.93 -0.64
N PHE A 55 2.78 3.69 0.22
CA PHE A 55 2.15 4.93 -0.19
C PHE A 55 3.20 6.03 -0.39
N ALA A 56 2.88 6.97 -1.29
CA ALA A 56 3.72 8.14 -1.50
C ALA A 56 3.67 9.09 -0.30
N TYR A 57 4.80 9.71 0.02
CA TYR A 57 4.84 10.73 1.07
C TYR A 57 3.87 11.87 0.76
N PRO A 58 3.08 12.31 1.74
CA PRO A 58 2.25 13.51 1.57
C PRO A 58 3.15 14.73 1.40
N ALA A 59 2.71 15.69 0.57
CA ALA A 59 3.50 16.88 0.23
C ALA A 59 3.94 17.69 1.47
N GLY A 60 3.08 17.74 2.49
CA GLY A 60 3.37 18.42 3.76
C GLY A 60 4.59 17.86 4.52
N ALA A 61 4.99 16.61 4.30
CA ALA A 61 6.14 16.00 4.98
C ALA A 61 7.45 16.75 4.71
N LEU A 62 7.64 17.24 3.48
CA LEU A 62 8.82 18.01 3.08
C LEU A 62 8.78 19.46 3.59
N SER A 63 7.60 19.99 3.86
CA SER A 63 7.38 21.34 4.37
C SER A 63 7.48 21.43 5.90
N ALA A 64 7.42 20.29 6.60
CA ALA A 64 7.47 20.23 8.05
C ALA A 64 8.89 20.52 8.56
N HIS A 65 9.00 21.55 9.42
CA HIS A 65 10.29 21.95 9.99
C HIS A 65 10.55 21.24 11.32
N PRO A 66 11.81 20.90 11.67
CA PRO A 66 12.11 20.25 12.94
C PRO A 66 11.78 21.14 14.14
N THR A 67 10.89 20.67 15.02
CA THR A 67 10.59 21.32 16.31
C THR A 67 11.08 20.50 17.50
N PHE A 68 11.46 19.24 17.28
CA PHE A 68 11.94 18.32 18.30
C PHE A 68 13.47 18.20 18.26
N GLN A 69 14.09 18.16 19.45
CA GLN A 69 15.54 17.96 19.63
C GLN A 69 15.91 16.50 19.96
N VAL A 70 14.91 15.68 20.25
CA VAL A 70 14.99 14.23 20.47
C VAL A 70 14.01 13.56 19.53
N SER A 71 14.28 12.31 19.14
CA SER A 71 13.38 11.56 18.26
C SER A 71 11.98 11.53 18.88
N PRO A 72 10.95 12.08 18.19
CA PRO A 72 9.61 12.16 18.72
C PRO A 72 8.93 10.80 18.73
N ALA A 73 9.40 9.86 17.90
CA ALA A 73 8.80 8.55 17.80
C ALA A 73 9.57 7.54 16.88
N THR A 74 10.67 6.96 17.36
CA THR A 74 11.27 5.71 16.81
C THR A 74 11.53 4.76 17.99
N PRO A 75 11.29 3.42 17.91
CA PRO A 75 11.21 2.48 16.77
C PRO A 75 9.79 2.05 16.35
N ALA A 76 9.66 1.24 15.29
CA ALA A 76 8.42 0.49 15.05
C ALA A 76 8.29 -0.68 16.04
N LYS A 77 7.09 -0.88 16.59
CA LYS A 77 6.80 -1.92 17.59
C LYS A 77 5.88 -2.97 16.99
N LEU A 78 6.25 -4.24 17.17
CA LEU A 78 5.50 -5.42 16.77
C LEU A 78 5.32 -6.28 18.03
N GLY A 79 4.27 -5.99 18.82
CA GLY A 79 4.13 -6.52 20.18
C GLY A 79 5.33 -6.10 21.03
N ASP A 80 6.06 -7.07 21.58
CA ASP A 80 7.29 -6.82 22.35
C ASP A 80 8.55 -6.69 21.47
N THR A 81 8.44 -6.93 20.16
CA THR A 81 9.58 -6.87 19.23
C THR A 81 9.75 -5.45 18.68
N LEU A 82 10.98 -4.94 18.73
CA LEU A 82 11.31 -3.61 18.22
C LEU A 82 12.06 -3.72 16.89
N VAL A 83 11.57 -3.00 15.88
CA VAL A 83 12.30 -2.75 14.62
C VAL A 83 12.94 -1.37 14.72
N VAL A 84 14.19 -1.35 15.16
CA VAL A 84 14.99 -0.13 15.30
C VAL A 84 15.50 0.30 13.93
N PHE A 85 15.16 1.52 13.51
CA PHE A 85 15.58 2.07 12.22
C PHE A 85 17.09 2.29 12.18
N GLU A 86 17.67 2.18 10.99
CA GLU A 86 19.10 2.21 10.70
C GLU A 86 19.93 1.09 11.38
N HIS A 87 19.29 0.19 12.13
CA HIS A 87 19.93 -0.91 12.83
C HIS A 87 19.36 -2.29 12.45
N SER A 88 18.05 -2.41 12.32
CA SER A 88 17.40 -3.69 11.98
C SER A 88 17.56 -3.99 10.48
N LEU A 89 17.93 -5.22 10.13
CA LEU A 89 17.99 -5.63 8.74
C LEU A 89 16.57 -5.86 8.20
N LEU A 90 16.31 -5.38 6.99
CA LEU A 90 15.02 -5.60 6.32
C LEU A 90 14.74 -7.10 6.15
N LEU A 91 15.79 -7.88 5.86
CA LEU A 91 15.69 -9.34 5.70
C LEU A 91 15.24 -10.06 6.97
N ASP A 92 15.67 -9.61 8.16
CA ASP A 92 15.24 -10.22 9.42
C ASP A 92 13.75 -9.97 9.66
N VAL A 93 13.28 -8.75 9.38
CA VAL A 93 11.86 -8.40 9.46
C VAL A 93 11.05 -9.20 8.44
N ALA A 94 11.59 -9.40 7.23
CA ALA A 94 10.99 -10.21 6.18
C ALA A 94 10.80 -11.67 6.61
N LEU A 95 11.81 -12.26 7.26
CA LEU A 95 11.76 -13.62 7.79
C LEU A 95 10.71 -13.76 8.89
N ILE A 96 10.64 -12.80 9.82
CA ILE A 96 9.64 -12.75 10.89
C ILE A 96 8.22 -12.70 10.32
N ALA A 97 8.00 -11.81 9.36
CA ALA A 97 6.69 -11.60 8.74
C ALA A 97 6.36 -12.64 7.65
N LYS A 98 7.30 -13.51 7.27
CA LYS A 98 7.22 -14.40 6.09
C LYS A 98 6.84 -13.61 4.83
N ALA A 99 7.45 -12.44 4.67
CA ALA A 99 7.15 -11.51 3.58
C ALA A 99 8.21 -11.62 2.47
N PRO A 100 7.80 -11.58 1.19
CA PRO A 100 8.75 -11.42 0.09
C PRO A 100 9.38 -10.03 0.13
N VAL A 101 10.66 -9.95 -0.29
CA VAL A 101 11.36 -8.68 -0.48
C VAL A 101 11.17 -8.21 -1.91
N HIS A 102 10.72 -6.97 -2.05
CA HIS A 102 10.55 -6.27 -3.30
C HIS A 102 11.67 -5.25 -3.48
N ASN A 103 12.06 -5.00 -4.73
CA ASN A 103 13.04 -3.99 -5.10
C ASN A 103 12.34 -2.93 -5.95
N ASP A 104 12.57 -1.67 -5.63
CA ASP A 104 12.24 -0.53 -6.48
C ASP A 104 13.42 -0.32 -7.44
N GLU A 105 13.22 -0.60 -8.72
CA GLU A 105 14.24 -0.33 -9.75
C GLU A 105 14.13 1.11 -10.28
N GLU A 106 13.03 1.79 -10.00
CA GLU A 106 12.83 3.20 -10.32
C GLU A 106 13.36 4.09 -9.18
N GLY A 107 14.49 4.76 -9.41
CA GLY A 107 14.97 5.82 -8.53
C GLY A 107 16.40 5.67 -8.01
N GLY A 108 17.39 5.50 -8.90
CA GLY A 108 18.80 5.85 -8.65
C GLY A 108 19.57 5.11 -7.54
N GLY A 109 18.93 4.22 -6.77
CA GLY A 109 19.52 3.42 -5.70
C GLY A 109 18.63 2.23 -5.33
N PRO A 110 19.18 1.20 -4.64
CA PRO A 110 18.44 0.00 -4.30
C PRO A 110 17.48 0.28 -3.13
N ARG A 111 16.27 0.77 -3.44
CA ARG A 111 15.20 0.85 -2.46
C ARG A 111 14.54 -0.53 -2.37
N GLN A 112 14.55 -1.13 -1.20
CA GLN A 112 13.91 -2.42 -0.96
C GLN A 112 12.76 -2.26 0.02
N TRP A 113 11.72 -3.08 -0.11
CA TRP A 113 10.62 -3.05 0.82
C TRP A 113 9.94 -4.40 0.96
N ILE A 114 9.26 -4.58 2.09
CA ILE A 114 8.37 -5.73 2.32
C ILE A 114 6.98 -5.21 2.62
N CYS A 115 5.96 -5.97 2.23
CA CYS A 115 4.60 -5.76 2.69
C CYS A 115 4.26 -6.79 3.77
N VAL A 116 3.63 -6.35 4.84
CA VAL A 116 3.23 -7.15 5.99
C VAL A 116 1.76 -6.86 6.31
N GLN A 117 1.00 -7.90 6.64
CA GLN A 117 -0.31 -7.76 7.25
C GLN A 117 -0.24 -8.11 8.71
N ALA A 118 -0.97 -7.34 9.51
CA ALA A 118 -1.17 -7.62 10.91
C ALA A 118 -2.61 -7.28 11.30
N MET A 119 -2.97 -7.67 12.51
CA MET A 119 -4.15 -7.15 13.19
C MET A 119 -3.66 -6.17 14.25
N HIS A 120 -4.17 -4.95 14.23
CA HIS A 120 -4.06 -4.04 15.36
C HIS A 120 -5.39 -4.09 16.11
N GLU A 121 -5.41 -4.76 17.26
CA GLU A 121 -6.63 -5.11 17.98
C GLU A 121 -7.62 -5.89 17.09
N LYS A 122 -8.66 -5.23 16.56
CA LYS A 122 -9.69 -5.79 15.68
C LYS A 122 -9.64 -5.19 14.27
N GLU A 123 -8.72 -4.28 14.01
CA GLU A 123 -8.57 -3.60 12.75
C GLU A 123 -7.44 -4.25 11.93
N PRO A 124 -7.72 -4.75 10.72
CA PRO A 124 -6.67 -5.20 9.82
C PRO A 124 -5.82 -4.01 9.42
N VAL A 125 -4.51 -4.19 9.50
CA VAL A 125 -3.53 -3.19 9.10
C VAL A 125 -2.53 -3.79 8.13
N ARG A 126 -2.06 -2.95 7.20
CA ARG A 126 -0.98 -3.25 6.29
C ARG A 126 0.21 -2.38 6.67
N LEU A 127 1.37 -3.01 6.81
CA LEU A 127 2.62 -2.35 7.11
C LEU A 127 3.59 -2.54 5.96
N TRP A 128 4.41 -1.53 5.72
CA TRP A 128 5.59 -1.64 4.89
C TRP A 128 6.80 -1.30 5.72
N PHE A 129 7.85 -2.10 5.58
CA PHE A 129 9.18 -1.74 6.02
C PHE A 129 10.03 -1.50 4.79
N ILE A 130 10.76 -0.40 4.78
CA ILE A 130 11.48 0.10 3.62
C ILE A 130 12.94 0.30 4.02
N SER A 131 13.83 -0.13 3.14
CA SER A 131 15.27 0.12 3.22
C SER A 131 15.68 1.02 2.06
N SER A 132 16.13 2.22 2.40
CA SER A 132 16.71 3.18 1.45
C SER A 132 18.23 3.14 1.43
N SER A 133 18.86 2.43 2.37
CA SER A 133 20.33 2.30 2.44
C SER A 133 20.76 0.98 3.09
N ALA A 134 21.72 0.31 2.44
CA ALA A 134 22.46 -0.83 2.98
C ALA A 134 21.63 -1.99 3.57
N GLY A 135 20.41 -2.22 3.07
CA GLY A 135 19.54 -3.32 3.51
C GLY A 135 18.97 -3.16 4.93
N ARG A 136 19.15 -2.00 5.57
CA ARG A 136 18.59 -1.69 6.89
C ARG A 136 17.28 -0.95 6.77
N VAL A 137 16.36 -1.19 7.70
CA VAL A 137 15.07 -0.48 7.73
C VAL A 137 15.33 0.99 8.05
N THR A 138 14.94 1.89 7.15
CA THR A 138 15.04 3.35 7.33
C THR A 138 13.67 4.00 7.45
N GLU A 139 12.62 3.26 7.11
CA GLU A 139 11.26 3.76 7.11
C GLU A 139 10.27 2.61 7.37
N ALA A 140 9.19 2.93 8.07
CA ALA A 140 8.00 2.10 8.11
C ALA A 140 6.76 2.93 7.80
N GLN A 141 5.81 2.31 7.13
CA GLN A 141 4.49 2.87 6.82
C GLN A 141 3.42 1.90 7.29
N MET A 142 2.26 2.41 7.70
CA MET A 142 1.13 1.61 8.15
C MET A 142 -0.17 2.24 7.68
N GLU A 143 -1.11 1.43 7.17
CA GLU A 143 -2.47 1.85 6.84
C GLU A 143 -3.51 0.89 7.41
N ALA A 144 -4.67 1.43 7.75
CA ALA A 144 -5.88 0.70 8.12
C ALA A 144 -6.70 0.35 6.88
N GLY A 145 -7.38 -0.80 6.88
CA GLY A 145 -8.40 -1.06 5.87
C GLY A 145 -8.73 -2.52 5.61
N SER A 146 -9.59 -2.72 4.60
CA SER A 146 -9.88 -4.04 4.03
C SER A 146 -9.04 -4.26 2.79
N PHE A 147 -8.15 -5.24 2.83
CA PHE A 147 -7.12 -5.41 1.81
C PHE A 147 -7.43 -6.47 0.74
N GLY A 148 -8.59 -7.13 0.83
CA GLY A 148 -9.14 -8.04 -0.17
C GLY A 148 -8.13 -9.07 -0.73
N ALA A 149 -8.21 -9.34 -2.03
CA ALA A 149 -7.34 -10.32 -2.70
C ALA A 149 -5.85 -9.92 -2.74
N ARG A 150 -5.53 -8.63 -2.60
CA ARG A 150 -4.14 -8.16 -2.58
C ARG A 150 -3.40 -8.59 -1.32
N GLN A 151 -4.11 -9.17 -0.35
CA GLN A 151 -3.50 -9.70 0.86
C GLN A 151 -2.52 -10.85 0.60
N GLN A 152 -2.74 -11.65 -0.44
CA GLN A 152 -1.88 -12.80 -0.72
C GLN A 152 -0.42 -12.44 -1.05
N PHE A 153 -0.15 -11.16 -1.36
CA PHE A 153 1.19 -10.68 -1.73
C PHE A 153 2.01 -10.12 -0.56
N CYS A 154 1.40 -9.96 0.62
CA CYS A 154 2.13 -9.53 1.81
C CYS A 154 2.38 -10.72 2.74
N GLY A 155 3.46 -10.64 3.51
CA GLY A 155 3.66 -11.57 4.61
C GLY A 155 2.57 -11.43 5.67
N ASN A 156 2.30 -12.49 6.41
CA ASN A 156 1.34 -12.48 7.50
C ASN A 156 2.07 -12.48 8.83
N LEU A 157 1.94 -11.39 9.59
CA LEU A 157 2.50 -11.26 10.91
C LEU A 157 1.62 -12.01 11.92
N PRO A 158 2.16 -13.00 12.65
CA PRO A 158 1.41 -13.72 13.67
C PRO A 158 0.81 -12.79 14.74
N SER A 159 -0.33 -13.18 15.32
CA SER A 159 -1.07 -12.36 16.30
C SER A 159 -0.29 -12.05 17.59
N TYR A 160 0.74 -12.83 17.94
CA TYR A 160 1.58 -12.52 19.10
C TYR A 160 2.47 -11.28 18.93
N PHE A 161 2.59 -10.76 17.70
CA PHE A 161 3.23 -9.48 17.41
C PHE A 161 2.24 -8.30 17.39
N SER A 162 1.03 -8.48 17.91
CA SER A 162 0.06 -7.41 18.16
C SER A 162 0.18 -6.93 19.61
N PRO A 163 -0.03 -5.62 19.90
CA PRO A 163 -0.36 -4.55 18.96
C PRO A 163 0.86 -4.10 18.15
N VAL A 164 0.60 -3.62 16.94
CA VAL A 164 1.61 -2.98 16.08
C VAL A 164 1.48 -1.47 16.14
N SER A 165 2.59 -0.76 16.31
CA SER A 165 2.59 0.71 16.30
C SER A 165 3.84 1.23 15.61
N LEU A 166 3.73 2.41 15.00
CA LEU A 166 4.91 3.14 14.55
C LEU A 166 5.26 4.12 15.66
N SER A 167 6.19 3.66 16.52
CA SER A 167 6.55 4.28 17.78
C SER A 167 5.39 4.40 18.77
N MET A 168 4.91 5.62 19.00
CA MET A 168 3.85 5.96 19.95
C MET A 168 2.52 6.22 19.25
N ILE A 169 2.44 5.93 17.95
CA ILE A 169 1.27 6.17 17.13
C ILE A 169 0.74 4.84 16.60
N SER A 170 -0.51 4.55 16.96
CA SER A 170 -1.24 3.39 16.48
C SER A 170 -2.32 3.80 15.48
N ILE A 171 -2.69 2.87 14.60
CA ILE A 171 -3.94 2.98 13.85
C ILE A 171 -5.11 2.98 14.84
N GLY A 172 -6.15 3.76 14.55
CA GLY A 172 -7.35 3.84 15.38
C GLY A 172 -7.25 4.79 16.58
N ASP A 173 -6.06 5.34 16.86
CA ASP A 173 -5.87 6.39 17.86
C ASP A 173 -6.41 7.74 17.39
N TYR A 174 -6.54 8.69 18.32
CA TYR A 174 -6.80 10.10 18.02
C TYR A 174 -5.51 10.90 18.03
N VAL A 175 -5.33 11.79 17.05
CA VAL A 175 -4.18 12.71 17.01
C VAL A 175 -4.07 13.54 18.29
N GLY A 176 -5.19 13.94 18.91
CA GLY A 176 -5.16 14.66 20.19
C GLY A 176 -4.48 13.89 21.32
N ASN A 177 -4.61 12.55 21.35
CA ASN A 177 -3.91 11.71 22.33
C ASN A 177 -2.41 11.64 22.02
N VAL A 178 -2.07 11.55 20.74
CA VAL A 178 -0.67 11.57 20.29
C VAL A 178 0.00 12.90 20.68
N GLU A 179 -0.68 14.02 20.43
CA GLU A 179 -0.16 15.34 20.79
C GLU A 179 -0.05 15.54 22.30
N HIS A 180 -0.95 14.95 23.08
CA HIS A 180 -0.86 14.95 24.54
C HIS A 180 0.38 14.19 25.04
N ASN A 181 0.71 13.06 24.40
CA ASN A 181 1.79 12.17 24.84
C ASN A 181 3.18 12.58 24.32
N ILE A 182 3.26 13.04 23.07
CA ILE A 182 4.52 13.39 22.39
C ILE A 182 4.79 14.89 22.47
N GLY A 183 3.73 15.71 22.39
CA GLY A 183 3.81 17.15 22.17
C GLY A 183 3.13 17.56 20.86
N PRO A 184 2.93 18.87 20.64
CA PRO A 184 2.23 19.38 19.46
C PRO A 184 2.95 19.01 18.17
N ALA A 185 2.18 18.76 17.11
CA ALA A 185 2.73 18.54 15.79
C ALA A 185 3.56 19.75 15.31
N SER A 186 4.71 19.47 14.68
CA SER A 186 5.56 20.46 13.99
C SER A 186 4.82 21.15 12.84
N LEU A 187 3.93 20.42 12.17
CA LEU A 187 3.07 20.92 11.10
C LEU A 187 1.76 20.11 11.08
N LYS A 188 0.66 20.76 10.72
CA LYS A 188 -0.59 20.09 10.32
C LYS A 188 -0.97 20.57 8.92
N ASP A 189 -1.15 19.64 8.00
CA ASP A 189 -1.45 19.94 6.60
C ASP A 189 -2.15 18.75 5.92
N ASP A 190 -3.15 19.03 5.09
CA ASP A 190 -3.93 18.03 4.32
C ASP A 190 -4.38 16.80 5.14
N GLY A 191 -4.90 17.04 6.36
CA GLY A 191 -5.35 15.97 7.26
C GLY A 191 -4.23 15.17 7.94
N TRP A 192 -2.97 15.52 7.70
CA TRP A 192 -1.81 14.97 8.38
C TRP A 192 -1.33 15.85 9.52
N SER A 193 -0.79 15.23 10.55
CA SER A 193 0.01 15.85 11.60
C SER A 193 1.42 15.26 11.56
N TYR A 194 2.42 16.13 11.62
CA TYR A 194 3.83 15.78 11.46
C TYR A 194 4.62 16.10 12.72
N TRP A 195 5.49 15.20 13.16
CA TRP A 195 6.47 15.43 14.22
C TRP A 195 7.86 15.21 13.64
N VAL A 196 8.65 16.29 13.61
CA VAL A 196 9.96 16.29 12.97
C VAL A 196 11.04 16.65 13.98
N SER A 197 12.10 15.84 14.02
CA SER A 197 13.29 16.16 14.78
C SER A 197 14.53 16.25 13.91
N ARG A 198 15.46 17.06 14.38
CA ARG A 198 16.81 17.15 13.86
C ARG A 198 17.75 17.24 15.06
N ARG A 199 18.68 16.30 15.16
CA ARG A 199 19.63 16.24 16.26
C ARG A 199 21.04 16.15 15.71
N ASN A 200 21.93 16.99 16.24
CA ASN A 200 23.37 16.90 15.97
C ASN A 200 24.06 16.30 17.19
N TYR A 201 24.99 15.37 16.98
CA TYR A 201 25.77 14.77 18.07
C TYR A 201 27.13 14.26 17.57
N ASP A 202 28.07 14.12 18.50
CA ASP A 202 29.37 13.49 18.24
C ASP A 202 29.29 12.00 18.59
N PHE A 203 29.66 11.13 17.66
CA PHE A 203 29.75 9.68 17.88
C PHE A 203 31.02 9.15 17.19
N ASP A 204 31.86 8.46 17.96
CA ASP A 204 33.13 7.89 17.48
C ASP A 204 34.01 8.90 16.71
N GLY A 205 34.11 10.12 17.25
CA GLY A 205 34.90 11.21 16.66
C GLY A 205 34.29 11.84 15.39
N LYS A 206 33.07 11.44 14.99
CA LYS A 206 32.35 12.01 13.85
C LYS A 206 31.17 12.85 14.33
N LYS A 207 30.96 13.98 13.65
CA LYS A 207 29.74 14.80 13.79
C LYS A 207 28.66 14.18 12.93
N LEU A 208 27.58 13.73 13.56
CA LEU A 208 26.42 13.16 12.90
C LEU A 208 25.21 14.08 13.04
N THR A 209 24.39 14.11 12.00
CA THR A 209 23.06 14.70 12.05
C THR A 209 22.03 13.61 11.80
N GLU A 210 21.20 13.36 12.81
CA GLU A 210 20.03 12.50 12.71
C GLU A 210 18.81 13.35 12.39
N TYR A 211 18.01 12.85 11.45
CA TYR A 211 16.70 13.37 11.13
C TYR A 211 15.64 12.30 11.32
N VAL A 212 14.51 12.68 11.91
CA VAL A 212 13.33 11.80 12.07
C VAL A 212 12.09 12.53 11.62
N TRP A 213 11.30 11.87 10.78
CA TRP A 213 9.95 12.31 10.40
C TRP A 213 8.93 11.28 10.81
N VAL A 214 7.90 11.73 11.52
CA VAL A 214 6.72 10.94 11.84
C VAL A 214 5.50 11.68 11.32
N GLY A 215 4.61 10.98 10.63
CA GLY A 215 3.36 11.55 10.14
C GLY A 215 2.19 10.66 10.48
N ALA A 216 1.08 11.25 10.93
CA ALA A 216 -0.18 10.56 11.16
C ALA A 216 -1.32 11.27 10.44
N ARG A 217 -2.07 10.53 9.61
CA ARG A 217 -3.24 11.03 8.91
C ARG A 217 -4.50 10.74 9.70
N THR A 218 -5.33 11.77 9.85
CA THR A 218 -6.67 11.61 10.41
C THR A 218 -7.64 11.21 9.30
N GLY A 219 -8.16 10.00 9.40
CA GLY A 219 -9.21 9.45 8.55
C GLY A 219 -10.62 9.70 9.10
N GLU A 220 -11.50 8.75 8.81
CA GLU A 220 -12.89 8.81 9.25
C GLU A 220 -13.02 8.89 10.78
N LYS A 221 -14.06 9.57 11.26
CA LYS A 221 -14.39 9.68 12.70
C LYS A 221 -13.24 10.25 13.56
N GLY A 222 -12.32 10.99 12.94
CA GLY A 222 -11.18 11.60 13.63
C GLY A 222 -10.11 10.60 14.07
N ARG A 223 -10.09 9.39 13.49
CA ARG A 223 -9.14 8.34 13.84
C ARG A 223 -7.96 8.29 12.89
N ILE A 224 -6.82 7.89 13.41
CA ILE A 224 -5.62 7.71 12.60
C ILE A 224 -5.80 6.48 11.72
N ASP A 225 -5.71 6.67 10.39
CA ASP A 225 -5.87 5.58 9.41
C ASP A 225 -4.61 5.32 8.58
N ARG A 226 -3.63 6.23 8.63
CA ARG A 226 -2.30 6.08 8.04
C ARG A 226 -1.24 6.71 8.92
N VAL A 227 -0.09 6.05 8.99
CA VAL A 227 1.08 6.51 9.73
C VAL A 227 2.32 6.19 8.93
N PHE A 228 3.32 7.07 8.98
CA PHE A 228 4.68 6.72 8.59
C PHE A 228 5.68 7.20 9.65
N SER A 229 6.83 6.54 9.71
CA SER A 229 7.99 6.99 10.46
C SER A 229 9.25 6.69 9.63
N SER A 230 10.14 7.66 9.53
CA SER A 230 11.41 7.53 8.82
C SER A 230 12.54 8.15 9.62
N GLN A 231 13.72 7.54 9.53
CA GLN A 231 14.94 8.00 10.15
C GLN A 231 16.10 7.93 9.16
N PHE A 232 16.96 8.95 9.21
CA PHE A 232 18.16 9.05 8.41
C PHE A 232 19.27 9.79 9.18
N THR A 233 20.45 9.19 9.23
CA THR A 233 21.65 9.78 9.84
C THR A 233 22.76 9.99 8.80
N GLN A 234 23.38 11.16 8.83
CA GLN A 234 24.49 11.58 7.96
C GLN A 234 25.67 12.16 8.72
#